data_AF-A0A3A0BCT8-F1
#
_entry.id   AF-A0A3A0BCT8-F1
#
_cell.length_a   1.000
_cell.length_b   1.000
_cell.length_c   1.000
_cell.angle_alpha   90.00
_cell.angle_beta   90.00
_cell.angle_gamma   90.00
#
_symmetry.space_group_name_H-M   'P 1'
#
loop_
_entity.id
_entity.type
_entity.pdbx_description
1 polymer ?
#
loop_
_entity_poly.entity_id
_entity_poly.type
_entity_poly.pdbx_seq_one_letter_code
_entity_poly.pdbx_strand_id
1 'polypeptide(L)'
;MRYNRPAMARRKAPEELSVEELRRLLVEKRRGARKDRLEHFRRTGRAVLLAPDLADANPLPSTPEIETADSAVPAPEPLPVHPKRRLLDRILLGVEVLAVLGLAAVIINGVGLLQTLNTEVVEALNPETAVPTPLVMAVVLPSGHTPPDAQGNTRPNEAEIPEHLLPMVQSLANMPVPTAAPDQAVRIQIPALNVDAPIVQGDGWEQLKKGVGQYIGSSAPGRDGNLVLSAHNDVYGELFRYLDRLVPGDQVIVYTQQRQFTYIVDRTVLVEPTAVEVMSPTASPTVTLISCYPYLINDQRIVVFARLQD
;
A
#
# COMPACT_ATOMS: atom_id res chain seq x y z
N MET A 1 18.59 73.39 26.53
CA MET A 1 18.62 73.08 25.08
C MET A 1 17.99 71.71 24.86
N ARG A 2 16.71 71.65 24.47
CA ARG A 2 16.00 70.39 24.23
C ARG A 2 15.94 70.14 22.72
N TYR A 3 16.44 68.96 22.32
CA TYR A 3 16.55 68.49 20.94
C TYR A 3 15.18 68.37 20.25
N ASN A 4 15.08 68.93 19.05
CA ASN A 4 13.94 68.75 18.15
C ASN A 4 14.14 67.42 17.39
N ARG A 5 13.29 66.41 17.66
CA ARG A 5 13.26 65.16 16.88
C ARG A 5 12.44 65.41 15.60
N PRO A 6 12.95 65.12 14.39
CA PRO A 6 12.14 65.25 13.18
C PRO A 6 11.04 64.18 13.20
N ALA A 7 9.80 64.61 12.95
CA ALA A 7 8.63 63.75 12.88
C ALA A 7 8.78 62.76 11.71
N MET A 8 8.67 61.45 12.00
CA MET A 8 8.59 60.44 10.96
C MET A 8 7.27 60.59 10.20
N ALA A 9 7.36 60.67 8.87
CA ALA A 9 6.19 60.70 7.99
C ALA A 9 5.31 59.47 8.22
N ARG A 10 4.02 59.70 8.50
CA ARG A 10 3.00 58.64 8.57
C ARG A 10 2.97 57.88 7.24
N ARG A 11 3.09 56.55 7.29
CA ARG A 11 2.90 55.68 6.13
C ARG A 11 1.41 55.72 5.76
N LYS A 12 1.09 56.13 4.52
CA LYS A 12 -0.28 56.16 4.00
C LYS A 12 -0.87 54.74 3.95
N ALA A 13 -2.15 54.61 4.26
CA ALA A 13 -2.86 53.33 4.14
C ALA A 13 -3.04 52.96 2.65
N PRO A 14 -3.17 51.66 2.29
CA PRO A 14 -3.26 51.20 0.89
C PRO A 14 -4.40 51.84 0.09
N GLU A 15 -5.47 52.23 0.77
CA GLU A 15 -6.69 52.82 0.21
C GLU A 15 -6.54 54.30 -0.15
N GLU A 16 -5.52 54.98 0.39
CA GLU A 16 -5.24 56.41 0.16
C GLU A 16 -4.13 56.64 -0.90
N LEU A 17 -3.58 55.56 -1.47
CA LEU A 17 -2.51 55.63 -2.47
C LEU A 17 -3.10 55.72 -3.88
N SER A 18 -2.55 56.61 -4.69
CA SER A 18 -2.92 56.68 -6.10
C SER A 18 -2.52 55.39 -6.84
N VAL A 19 -3.26 55.03 -7.90
CA VAL A 19 -3.01 53.80 -8.68
C VAL A 19 -1.55 53.72 -9.17
N GLU A 20 -0.95 54.86 -9.49
CA GLU A 20 0.44 54.94 -9.98
C GLU A 20 1.47 54.75 -8.85
N GLU A 21 1.21 55.28 -7.65
CA GLU A 21 2.02 55.01 -6.45
C GLU A 21 1.94 53.55 -6.04
N LEU A 22 0.75 52.94 -6.14
CA LEU A 22 0.54 51.52 -5.85
C LEU A 22 1.33 50.63 -6.81
N ARG A 23 1.30 50.95 -8.12
CA ARG A 23 2.12 50.26 -9.13
C ARG A 23 3.60 50.36 -8.83
N ARG A 24 4.09 51.55 -8.47
CA ARG A 24 5.49 51.78 -8.12
C ARG A 24 5.92 50.95 -6.91
N LEU A 25 5.09 50.93 -5.86
CA LEU A 25 5.32 50.12 -4.67
C LEU A 25 5.30 48.62 -4.98
N LEU A 26 4.41 48.16 -5.85
CA LEU A 26 4.37 46.77 -6.30
C LEU A 26 5.61 46.40 -7.11
N VAL A 27 6.12 47.29 -7.97
CA VAL A 27 7.36 47.09 -8.73
C VAL A 27 8.57 47.01 -7.80
N GLU A 28 8.66 47.88 -6.80
CA GLU A 28 9.72 47.84 -5.78
C GLU A 28 9.67 46.55 -4.95
N LYS A 29 8.48 46.14 -4.49
CA LYS A 29 8.29 44.87 -3.78
C LYS A 29 8.66 43.66 -4.63
N ARG A 30 8.32 43.69 -5.93
CA ARG A 30 8.65 42.61 -6.87
C ARG A 30 10.16 42.54 -7.16
N ARG A 31 10.87 43.67 -7.17
CA ARG A 31 12.34 43.72 -7.26
C ARG A 31 13.02 43.14 -6.01
N GLY A 32 12.52 43.49 -4.82
CA GLY A 32 13.01 42.94 -3.54
C GLY A 32 12.87 41.42 -3.48
N ALA A 33 11.67 40.90 -3.75
CA ALA A 33 11.40 39.45 -3.73
C ALA A 33 12.26 38.66 -4.74
N ARG A 34 12.62 39.27 -5.87
CA ARG A 34 13.54 38.67 -6.86
C ARG A 34 14.97 38.58 -6.31
N LYS A 35 15.42 39.62 -5.60
CA LYS A 35 16.75 39.66 -4.96
C LYS A 35 16.85 38.63 -3.83
N ASP A 36 15.83 38.56 -2.97
CA ASP A 36 15.77 37.60 -1.86
C ASP A 36 15.80 36.15 -2.38
N ARG A 37 15.11 35.88 -3.49
CA ARG A 37 15.11 34.57 -4.15
C ARG A 37 16.49 34.20 -4.71
N LEU A 38 17.20 35.17 -5.31
CA LEU A 38 18.58 34.98 -5.78
C LEU A 38 19.56 34.72 -4.63
N GLU A 39 19.41 35.44 -3.52
CA GLU A 39 20.23 35.24 -2.31
C GLU A 39 19.94 33.88 -1.64
N HIS A 40 18.67 33.46 -1.61
CA HIS A 40 18.28 32.12 -1.17
C HIS A 40 18.93 31.02 -2.02
N PHE A 41 18.94 31.18 -3.36
CA PHE A 41 19.63 30.24 -4.26
C PHE A 41 21.15 30.25 -4.11
N ARG A 42 21.77 31.40 -3.81
CA ARG A 42 23.20 31.50 -3.48
C ARG A 42 23.53 30.78 -2.17
N ARG A 43 22.69 30.90 -1.14
CA ARG A 43 22.89 30.27 0.17
C ARG A 43 22.66 28.75 0.14
N THR A 44 21.79 28.26 -0.74
CA THR A 44 21.47 26.82 -0.89
C THR A 44 22.37 26.09 -1.90
N GLY A 45 23.41 26.75 -2.43
CA GLY A 45 24.40 26.12 -3.31
C GLY A 45 23.89 25.79 -4.71
N ARG A 46 22.74 26.33 -5.13
CA ARG A 46 22.06 26.00 -6.39
C ARG A 46 22.14 27.13 -7.42
N ALA A 47 23.16 27.99 -7.31
CA ALA A 47 23.41 29.08 -8.25
C ALA A 47 24.46 28.67 -9.29
N VAL A 48 24.06 28.64 -10.56
CA VAL A 48 25.01 28.53 -11.68
C VAL A 48 25.71 29.88 -11.84
N LEU A 49 27.02 29.90 -11.65
CA LEU A 49 27.89 31.01 -12.03
C LEU A 49 28.08 30.94 -13.56
N LEU A 50 27.52 31.88 -14.30
CA LEU A 50 28.08 32.26 -15.60
C LEU A 50 29.31 33.13 -15.28
N ALA A 51 30.48 32.70 -15.77
CA ALA A 51 31.79 33.28 -15.43
C ALA A 51 31.88 34.80 -15.68
N PRO A 52 32.74 35.52 -14.92
CA PRO A 52 32.96 36.96 -15.04
C PRO A 52 34.09 37.30 -16.03
N ASP A 53 34.11 38.56 -16.45
CA ASP A 53 35.28 39.35 -16.87
C ASP A 53 36.36 38.67 -17.73
N LEU A 54 36.22 38.81 -19.05
CA LEU A 54 37.35 38.99 -19.96
C LEU A 54 36.95 40.04 -21.00
N ALA A 55 37.31 41.30 -20.73
CA ALA A 55 37.88 42.25 -21.69
C ALA A 55 37.98 43.66 -21.09
N ASP A 56 38.93 43.84 -20.16
CA ASP A 56 39.59 45.14 -20.03
C ASP A 56 40.63 45.24 -21.14
N ALA A 57 40.35 46.07 -22.15
CA ALA A 57 41.36 46.57 -23.08
C ALA A 57 41.00 47.99 -23.57
N ASN A 58 41.40 48.97 -22.75
CA ASN A 58 41.86 50.31 -23.12
C ASN A 58 40.82 51.39 -23.56
N PRO A 59 41.16 52.71 -23.49
CA PRO A 59 40.46 53.66 -22.60
C PRO A 59 39.74 54.82 -23.33
N LEU A 60 38.73 55.38 -22.63
CA LEU A 60 38.04 56.69 -22.70
C LEU A 60 38.37 57.68 -23.86
N PRO A 61 37.37 58.42 -24.40
CA PRO A 61 36.97 59.67 -23.72
C PRO A 61 35.49 60.12 -23.81
N SER A 62 35.12 60.88 -22.76
CA SER A 62 34.21 62.04 -22.70
C SER A 62 32.75 61.95 -23.17
N THR A 63 31.88 62.16 -22.18
CA THR A 63 30.51 62.71 -22.24
C THR A 63 30.34 63.89 -23.20
N PRO A 64 29.17 64.07 -23.83
CA PRO A 64 28.66 65.38 -24.16
C PRO A 64 27.62 65.83 -23.12
N GLU A 65 27.91 66.97 -22.48
CA GLU A 65 26.93 67.90 -21.95
C GLU A 65 25.87 68.21 -23.02
N ILE A 66 24.60 68.24 -22.63
CA ILE A 66 23.59 68.99 -23.38
C ILE A 66 22.93 69.93 -22.40
N GLU A 67 23.42 71.16 -22.46
CA GLU A 67 22.76 72.35 -21.96
C GLU A 67 21.76 72.84 -23.03
N THR A 68 20.71 73.50 -22.54
CA THR A 68 19.87 74.52 -23.19
C THR A 68 18.46 74.18 -23.68
N ALA A 69 17.58 75.05 -23.18
CA ALA A 69 16.54 75.81 -23.88
C ALA A 69 15.14 75.21 -24.03
N ASP A 70 14.27 75.75 -23.16
CA ASP A 70 12.91 76.21 -23.44
C ASP A 70 12.66 76.46 -24.94
N SER A 71 11.81 75.65 -25.56
CA SER A 71 11.08 75.97 -26.80
C SER A 71 9.93 74.96 -26.97
N ALA A 72 8.72 75.47 -26.89
CA ALA A 72 7.49 74.75 -27.18
C ALA A 72 7.51 74.19 -28.62
N VAL A 73 7.28 72.87 -28.74
CA VAL A 73 7.01 72.20 -30.02
C VAL A 73 5.71 71.40 -29.86
N PRO A 74 4.73 71.52 -30.77
CA PRO A 74 3.40 70.93 -30.59
C PRO A 74 3.43 69.41 -30.74
N ALA A 75 2.44 68.75 -30.14
CA ALA A 75 2.28 67.30 -30.16
C ALA A 75 2.24 66.74 -31.60
N PRO A 76 2.96 65.63 -31.90
CA PRO A 76 2.91 65.03 -33.22
C PRO A 76 1.57 64.32 -33.41
N GLU A 77 0.94 64.53 -34.58
CA GLU A 77 -0.22 63.75 -35.02
C GLU A 77 0.12 62.25 -35.08
N PRO A 78 -0.84 61.36 -34.77
CA PRO A 78 -0.61 59.93 -34.82
C PRO A 78 -0.40 59.46 -36.26
N LEU A 79 0.77 58.89 -36.54
CA LEU A 79 1.12 58.34 -37.85
C LEU A 79 0.10 57.28 -38.31
N PRO A 80 -0.28 57.26 -39.61
CA PRO A 80 -1.18 56.26 -40.14
C PRO A 80 -0.51 54.88 -40.12
N VAL A 81 -1.06 53.95 -39.34
CA VAL A 81 -0.60 52.56 -39.32
C VAL A 81 -0.96 51.91 -40.66
N HIS A 82 0.05 51.61 -41.47
CA HIS A 82 -0.14 50.92 -42.76
C HIS A 82 -0.90 49.59 -42.57
N PRO A 83 -1.95 49.30 -43.38
CA PRO A 83 -2.83 48.14 -43.19
C PRO A 83 -2.10 46.79 -43.26
N LYS A 84 -0.95 46.74 -43.95
CA LYS A 84 -0.09 45.55 -44.05
C LYS A 84 0.55 45.14 -42.73
N ARG A 85 0.85 46.07 -41.80
CA ARG A 85 1.46 45.74 -40.50
C ARG A 85 0.46 45.09 -39.53
N ARG A 86 -0.81 45.53 -39.54
CA ARG A 86 -1.89 44.90 -38.75
C ARG A 86 -2.18 43.46 -39.16
N LEU A 87 -2.00 43.15 -40.45
CA LEU A 87 -2.16 41.78 -40.95
C LEU A 87 -1.02 40.88 -40.45
N LEU A 88 0.22 41.37 -40.51
CA LEU A 88 1.40 40.65 -40.01
C LEU A 88 1.31 40.39 -38.49
N ASP A 89 0.85 41.36 -37.71
CA ASP A 89 0.68 41.18 -36.26
C ASP A 89 -0.40 40.13 -35.93
N ARG A 90 -1.48 40.07 -36.72
CA ARG A 90 -2.53 39.05 -36.57
C ARG A 90 -2.05 37.66 -36.98
N ILE A 91 -1.22 37.56 -38.02
CA ILE A 91 -0.59 36.31 -38.43
C ILE A 91 0.37 35.83 -37.35
N LEU A 92 1.21 36.73 -36.81
CA LEU A 92 2.16 36.41 -35.74
C LEU A 92 1.45 35.90 -34.48
N LEU A 93 0.36 36.56 -34.08
CA LEU A 93 -0.47 36.12 -32.95
C LEU A 93 -1.16 34.78 -33.24
N GLY A 94 -1.59 34.54 -34.48
CA GLY A 94 -2.11 33.24 -34.91
C GLY A 94 -1.08 32.11 -34.78
N VAL A 95 0.18 32.38 -35.17
CA VAL A 95 1.28 31.42 -35.02
C VAL A 95 1.58 31.13 -33.55
N GLU A 96 1.58 32.15 -32.70
CA GLU A 96 1.82 31.99 -31.26
C GLU A 96 0.72 31.14 -30.59
N VAL A 97 -0.55 31.41 -30.89
CA VAL A 97 -1.68 30.62 -30.38
C VAL A 97 -1.58 29.17 -30.84
N LEU A 98 -1.21 28.94 -32.09
CA LEU A 98 -1.07 27.59 -32.65
C LEU A 98 0.11 26.84 -32.00
N ALA A 99 1.21 27.52 -31.70
CA ALA A 99 2.34 26.95 -30.96
C ALA A 99 1.97 26.56 -29.53
N VAL A 100 1.19 27.39 -28.82
CA VAL A 100 0.71 27.10 -27.46
C VAL A 100 -0.26 25.91 -27.47
N LEU A 101 -1.19 25.87 -28.42
CA LEU A 101 -2.12 24.75 -28.59
C LEU A 101 -1.39 23.45 -28.93
N GLY A 102 -0.37 23.52 -29.80
CA GLY A 102 0.49 22.38 -30.12
C GLY A 102 1.24 21.86 -28.91
N LEU A 103 1.84 22.76 -28.11
CA LEU A 103 2.53 22.38 -26.87
C LEU A 103 1.58 21.74 -25.85
N ALA A 104 0.36 22.29 -25.70
CA ALA A 104 -0.65 21.72 -24.83
C ALA A 104 -1.06 20.31 -25.27
N ALA A 105 -1.23 20.08 -26.58
CA ALA A 105 -1.53 18.76 -27.13
C ALA A 105 -0.39 17.76 -26.85
N VAL A 106 0.87 18.15 -27.01
CA VAL A 106 2.03 17.30 -26.69
C VAL A 106 2.05 16.93 -25.20
N ILE A 107 1.77 17.88 -24.31
CA ILE A 107 1.73 17.61 -22.86
C ILE A 107 0.59 16.65 -22.52
N ILE A 108 -0.61 16.85 -23.06
CA ILE A 108 -1.77 15.98 -22.80
C ILE A 108 -1.49 14.55 -23.27
N ASN A 109 -0.95 14.38 -24.49
CA ASN A 109 -0.55 13.07 -24.99
C ASN A 109 0.56 12.43 -24.15
N GLY A 110 1.55 13.23 -23.72
CA GLY A 110 2.63 12.76 -22.86
C GLY A 110 2.15 12.28 -21.48
N VAL A 111 1.19 12.98 -20.87
CA VAL A 111 0.58 12.57 -19.60
C VAL A 111 -0.22 11.28 -19.76
N GLY A 112 -0.98 11.14 -20.86
CA GLY A 112 -1.68 9.89 -21.17
C GLY A 112 -0.74 8.70 -21.30
N LEU A 113 0.37 8.87 -22.04
CA LEU A 113 1.39 7.82 -22.20
C LEU A 113 2.05 7.44 -20.87
N LEU A 114 2.37 8.43 -20.03
CA LEU A 114 2.95 8.20 -18.71
C LEU A 114 1.99 7.45 -17.77
N GLN A 115 0.69 7.74 -17.86
CA GLN A 115 -0.32 7.02 -17.08
C GLN A 115 -0.43 5.56 -17.55
N THR A 116 -0.49 5.31 -18.86
CA THR A 116 -0.54 3.96 -19.42
C THR A 116 0.71 3.15 -19.05
N LEU A 117 1.90 3.72 -19.22
CA LEU A 117 3.15 3.07 -18.82
C LEU A 117 3.20 2.78 -17.32
N ASN A 118 2.70 3.69 -16.48
CA ASN A 118 2.66 3.44 -15.04
C ASN A 118 1.69 2.30 -14.70
N THR A 119 0.56 2.19 -15.38
CA THR A 119 -0.36 1.06 -15.23
C THR A 119 0.28 -0.26 -15.69
N GLU A 120 0.91 -0.28 -16.87
CA GLU A 120 1.59 -1.46 -17.40
C GLU A 120 2.77 -1.91 -16.54
N VAL A 121 3.55 -0.96 -15.98
CA VAL A 121 4.65 -1.27 -15.06
C VAL A 121 4.13 -1.77 -13.72
N VAL A 122 3.02 -1.23 -13.21
CA VAL A 122 2.36 -1.74 -12.00
C VAL A 122 1.81 -3.15 -12.22
N GLU A 123 1.26 -3.44 -13.39
CA GLU A 123 0.83 -4.79 -13.78
C GLU A 123 2.02 -5.74 -13.96
N ALA A 124 3.11 -5.29 -14.59
CA ALA A 124 4.32 -6.11 -14.76
C ALA A 124 5.10 -6.37 -13.46
N LEU A 125 5.00 -5.46 -12.47
CA LEU A 125 5.58 -5.59 -11.13
C LEU A 125 4.69 -6.37 -10.16
N ASN A 126 3.42 -6.61 -10.52
CA ASN A 126 2.60 -7.67 -9.96
C ASN A 126 2.76 -8.89 -10.86
N PRO A 127 3.82 -9.71 -10.72
CA PRO A 127 3.75 -11.04 -11.30
C PRO A 127 2.42 -11.63 -10.81
N GLU A 128 1.58 -12.11 -11.73
CA GLU A 128 0.62 -13.16 -11.37
C GLU A 128 1.42 -14.10 -10.51
N THR A 129 1.12 -14.09 -9.21
CA THR A 129 1.87 -14.86 -8.23
C THR A 129 1.94 -16.22 -8.87
N ALA A 130 3.14 -16.69 -9.25
CA ALA A 130 3.32 -18.08 -9.59
C ALA A 130 2.68 -18.77 -8.41
N VAL A 131 1.48 -19.35 -8.62
CA VAL A 131 0.76 -20.01 -7.55
C VAL A 131 1.82 -20.98 -7.09
N PRO A 132 2.40 -20.80 -5.89
CA PRO A 132 3.33 -21.80 -5.43
C PRO A 132 2.48 -23.03 -5.49
N THR A 133 2.83 -24.01 -6.32
CA THR A 133 2.27 -25.34 -6.17
C THR A 133 2.48 -25.59 -4.70
N PRO A 134 1.43 -25.56 -3.88
CA PRO A 134 1.64 -25.65 -2.46
C PRO A 134 2.07 -27.09 -2.32
N LEU A 135 3.37 -27.26 -2.17
CA LEU A 135 3.91 -28.46 -1.61
C LEU A 135 3.20 -28.53 -0.28
N VAL A 136 2.20 -29.40 -0.19
CA VAL A 136 1.71 -29.89 1.08
C VAL A 136 2.94 -30.55 1.70
N MET A 137 3.70 -29.77 2.47
CA MET A 137 4.95 -30.21 3.09
C MET A 137 4.66 -31.11 4.30
N ALA A 138 3.38 -31.20 4.69
CA ALA A 138 2.93 -32.15 5.67
C ALA A 138 3.15 -33.58 5.15
N VAL A 139 3.78 -34.39 5.98
CA VAL A 139 3.93 -35.84 5.78
C VAL A 139 2.84 -36.59 6.55
N VAL A 140 2.35 -35.98 7.63
CA VAL A 140 1.32 -36.47 8.52
C VAL A 140 0.39 -35.31 8.84
N LEU A 141 -0.90 -35.60 8.95
CA LEU A 141 -1.92 -34.67 9.37
C LEU A 141 -1.69 -34.19 10.80
N PRO A 142 -1.98 -32.90 11.08
CA PRO A 142 -1.79 -32.29 12.39
C PRO A 142 -2.67 -32.94 13.47
N SER A 143 -2.53 -32.46 14.71
CA SER A 143 -3.23 -32.94 15.91
C SER A 143 -2.80 -34.32 16.45
N GLY A 144 -1.96 -35.08 15.74
CA GLY A 144 -1.48 -36.40 16.17
C GLY A 144 -0.76 -36.39 17.53
N HIS A 145 -1.25 -37.21 18.45
CA HIS A 145 -0.70 -37.33 19.80
C HIS A 145 -1.12 -38.65 20.43
N THR A 146 -0.34 -39.13 21.41
CA THR A 146 -0.70 -40.32 22.18
C THR A 146 -1.89 -40.00 23.08
N PRO A 147 -2.93 -40.86 23.14
CA PRO A 147 -4.05 -40.66 24.04
C PRO A 147 -3.59 -40.39 25.48
N PRO A 148 -4.28 -39.51 26.24
CA PRO A 148 -3.89 -39.19 27.60
C PRO A 148 -3.96 -40.43 28.50
N ASP A 149 -2.91 -40.65 29.30
CA ASP A 149 -2.89 -41.74 30.28
C ASP A 149 -3.79 -41.44 31.50
N ALA A 150 -3.81 -42.34 32.48
CA ALA A 150 -4.60 -42.18 33.70
C ALA A 150 -4.21 -40.95 34.55
N GLN A 151 -3.02 -40.39 34.33
CA GLN A 151 -2.55 -39.14 34.96
C GLN A 151 -2.75 -37.92 34.05
N GLY A 152 -3.30 -38.10 32.84
CA GLY A 152 -3.51 -37.05 31.85
C GLY A 152 -2.25 -36.70 31.05
N ASN A 153 -1.18 -37.50 31.13
CA ASN A 153 0.02 -37.25 30.34
C ASN A 153 -0.22 -37.60 28.88
N THR A 154 0.21 -36.72 27.99
CA THR A 154 0.14 -36.90 26.54
C THR A 154 1.36 -36.26 25.88
N ARG A 155 1.71 -36.74 24.69
CA ARG A 155 2.83 -36.23 23.88
C ARG A 155 2.51 -36.36 22.39
N PRO A 156 3.21 -35.59 21.52
CA PRO A 156 3.15 -35.81 20.08
C PRO A 156 3.41 -37.27 19.71
N ASN A 157 2.67 -37.80 18.74
CA ASN A 157 2.81 -39.18 18.29
C ASN A 157 3.86 -39.27 17.17
N GLU A 158 5.14 -39.37 17.54
CA GLU A 158 6.23 -39.47 16.56
C GLU A 158 6.19 -40.77 15.74
N ALA A 159 5.47 -41.81 16.21
CA ALA A 159 5.35 -43.09 15.49
C ALA A 159 4.53 -42.99 14.20
N GLU A 160 3.71 -41.96 14.04
CA GLU A 160 2.99 -41.68 12.79
C GLU A 160 3.92 -41.13 11.70
N ILE A 161 5.08 -40.57 12.09
CA ILE A 161 6.01 -39.93 11.18
C ILE A 161 7.02 -40.98 10.70
N PRO A 162 7.20 -41.18 9.38
CA PRO A 162 8.26 -42.04 8.86
C PRO A 162 9.64 -41.59 9.37
N GLU A 163 10.47 -42.54 9.84
CA GLU A 163 11.77 -42.24 10.50
C GLU A 163 12.67 -41.28 9.69
N HIS A 164 12.72 -41.48 8.36
CA HIS A 164 13.53 -40.67 7.45
C HIS A 164 13.04 -39.21 7.31
N LEU A 165 11.82 -38.90 7.79
CA LEU A 165 11.19 -37.58 7.72
C LEU A 165 11.12 -36.88 9.08
N LEU A 166 11.50 -37.56 10.17
CA LEU A 166 11.56 -36.95 11.51
C LEU A 166 12.39 -35.65 11.56
N PRO A 167 13.61 -35.58 10.97
CA PRO A 167 14.39 -34.35 11.00
C PRO A 167 13.69 -33.19 10.27
N MET A 168 12.97 -33.51 9.19
CA MET A 168 12.21 -32.52 8.41
C MET A 168 11.02 -32.00 9.23
N VAL A 169 10.23 -32.88 9.85
CA VAL A 169 9.08 -32.47 10.67
C VAL A 169 9.52 -31.62 11.87
N GLN A 170 10.62 -31.99 12.53
CA GLN A 170 11.19 -31.18 13.63
C GLN A 170 11.63 -29.78 13.17
N SER A 171 12.16 -29.65 11.94
CA SER A 171 12.49 -28.35 11.37
C SER A 171 11.26 -27.49 11.11
N LEU A 172 10.15 -28.11 10.67
CA LEU A 172 8.88 -27.43 10.39
C LEU A 172 8.19 -26.97 11.68
N ALA A 173 8.36 -27.69 12.80
CA ALA A 173 7.83 -27.28 14.10
C ALA A 173 8.41 -25.95 14.61
N ASN A 174 9.58 -25.55 14.11
CA ASN A 174 10.26 -24.31 14.45
C ASN A 174 10.03 -23.18 13.43
N MET A 175 9.08 -23.34 12.49
CA MET A 175 8.77 -22.26 11.55
C MET A 175 8.29 -21.02 12.32
N PRO A 176 8.79 -19.82 11.95
CA PRO A 176 8.32 -18.59 12.57
C PRO A 176 6.82 -18.43 12.30
N VAL A 177 6.09 -18.15 13.36
CA VAL A 177 4.66 -17.85 13.27
C VAL A 177 4.50 -16.56 12.43
N PRO A 178 3.67 -16.57 11.38
CA PRO A 178 3.41 -15.38 10.58
C PRO A 178 3.00 -14.19 11.45
N THR A 179 3.44 -12.99 11.08
CA THR A 179 2.97 -11.76 11.75
C THR A 179 1.47 -11.63 11.55
N ALA A 180 0.79 -11.11 12.57
CA ALA A 180 -0.65 -10.88 12.52
C ALA A 180 -1.04 -10.00 11.33
N ALA A 181 -2.01 -10.45 10.53
CA ALA A 181 -2.56 -9.69 9.41
C ALA A 181 -4.08 -9.51 9.54
N PRO A 182 -4.68 -8.46 8.94
CA PRO A 182 -6.11 -8.17 9.12
C PRO A 182 -7.06 -9.25 8.58
N ASP A 183 -6.61 -9.98 7.56
CA ASP A 183 -7.33 -11.05 6.87
C ASP A 183 -7.10 -12.44 7.48
N GLN A 184 -6.21 -12.56 8.48
CA GLN A 184 -6.02 -13.82 9.18
C GLN A 184 -7.25 -14.20 10.01
N ALA A 185 -7.49 -15.50 10.07
CA ALA A 185 -8.47 -16.09 10.96
C ALA A 185 -8.05 -15.89 12.42
N VAL A 186 -8.96 -15.35 13.24
CA VAL A 186 -8.72 -15.07 14.66
C VAL A 186 -9.67 -15.84 15.59
N ARG A 187 -10.80 -16.32 15.08
CA ARG A 187 -11.80 -17.05 15.85
C ARG A 187 -12.67 -17.92 14.94
N ILE A 188 -13.09 -19.06 15.46
CA ILE A 188 -14.07 -19.96 14.84
C ILE A 188 -15.29 -20.13 15.74
N GLN A 189 -16.46 -20.23 15.13
CA GLN A 189 -17.67 -20.71 15.77
C GLN A 189 -18.30 -21.86 14.97
N ILE A 190 -18.75 -22.89 15.66
CA ILE A 190 -19.51 -24.01 15.08
C ILE A 190 -20.78 -24.18 15.91
N PRO A 191 -21.90 -23.52 15.57
CA PRO A 191 -23.09 -23.47 16.41
C PRO A 191 -23.66 -24.86 16.75
N ALA A 192 -23.69 -25.78 15.79
CA ALA A 192 -24.20 -27.14 15.97
C ALA A 192 -23.44 -27.93 17.06
N LEU A 193 -22.18 -27.56 17.32
CA LEU A 193 -21.32 -28.20 18.33
C LEU A 193 -21.11 -27.32 19.58
N ASN A 194 -21.70 -26.12 19.61
CA ASN A 194 -21.46 -25.11 20.63
C ASN A 194 -19.96 -24.77 20.82
N VAL A 195 -19.21 -24.76 19.72
CA VAL A 195 -17.79 -24.39 19.71
C VAL A 195 -17.65 -22.89 19.44
N ASP A 196 -16.86 -22.22 20.26
CA ASP A 196 -16.48 -20.82 20.12
C ASP A 196 -15.06 -20.65 20.66
N ALA A 197 -14.08 -20.53 19.75
CA ALA A 197 -12.67 -20.65 20.12
C ALA A 197 -11.75 -19.71 19.32
N PRO A 198 -10.62 -19.28 19.92
CA PRO A 198 -9.61 -18.53 19.18
C PRO A 198 -8.93 -19.40 18.14
N ILE A 199 -8.54 -18.76 17.02
CA ILE A 199 -7.65 -19.37 16.03
C ILE A 199 -6.26 -18.79 16.21
N VAL A 200 -5.26 -19.67 16.31
CA VAL A 200 -3.84 -19.32 16.37
C VAL A 200 -3.15 -19.72 15.07
N GLN A 201 -2.08 -19.01 14.72
CA GLN A 201 -1.29 -19.32 13.53
C GLN A 201 -0.33 -20.50 13.83
N GLY A 202 -0.36 -21.51 12.96
CA GLY A 202 0.31 -22.79 13.16
C GLY A 202 -0.57 -23.81 13.87
N ASP A 203 -0.35 -25.08 13.55
CA ASP A 203 -1.06 -26.26 14.08
C ASP A 203 -0.09 -27.31 14.64
N GLY A 204 1.09 -26.86 15.07
CA GLY A 204 2.03 -27.64 15.84
C GLY A 204 1.58 -27.85 17.29
N TRP A 205 2.29 -28.72 18.01
CA TRP A 205 1.97 -29.14 19.38
C TRP A 205 1.74 -27.96 20.34
N GLU A 206 2.60 -26.94 20.34
CA GLU A 206 2.48 -25.81 21.26
C GLU A 206 1.37 -24.82 20.85
N GLN A 207 0.97 -24.81 19.59
CA GLN A 207 -0.11 -23.98 19.09
C GLN A 207 -1.47 -24.60 19.43
N LEU A 208 -1.64 -25.91 19.23
CA LEU A 208 -2.89 -26.61 19.49
C LEU A 208 -3.27 -26.66 20.98
N LYS A 209 -2.34 -26.40 21.89
CA LYS A 209 -2.64 -26.15 23.32
C LYS A 209 -3.39 -24.85 23.57
N LYS A 210 -3.33 -23.89 22.64
CA LYS A 210 -3.83 -22.51 22.82
C LYS A 210 -5.20 -22.28 22.17
N GLY A 211 -5.64 -23.20 21.30
CA GLY A 211 -6.89 -23.06 20.56
C GLY A 211 -6.86 -23.86 19.26
N VAL A 212 -7.66 -23.41 18.29
CA VAL A 212 -7.66 -24.00 16.94
C VAL A 212 -6.45 -23.49 16.18
N GLY A 213 -5.62 -24.38 15.65
CA GLY A 213 -4.46 -24.02 14.85
C GLY A 213 -4.80 -23.89 13.37
N GLN A 214 -4.39 -22.80 12.73
CA GLN A 214 -4.42 -22.68 11.28
C GLN A 214 -3.12 -23.22 10.68
N TYR A 215 -3.22 -24.13 9.72
CA TYR A 215 -2.05 -24.65 9.01
C TYR A 215 -1.31 -23.52 8.27
N ILE A 216 0.00 -23.42 8.48
CA ILE A 216 0.83 -22.41 7.82
C ILE A 216 0.90 -22.71 6.33
N GLY A 217 0.52 -21.73 5.51
CA GLY A 217 0.45 -21.87 4.04
C GLY A 217 -0.92 -22.28 3.50
N SER A 218 -1.91 -22.50 4.37
CA SER A 218 -3.32 -22.61 3.96
C SER A 218 -3.90 -21.27 3.51
N SER A 219 -5.00 -21.30 2.76
CA SER A 219 -5.65 -20.09 2.25
C SER A 219 -6.25 -19.23 3.36
N ALA A 220 -6.35 -17.92 3.13
CA ALA A 220 -7.04 -17.01 4.05
C ALA A 220 -8.58 -17.18 3.96
N PRO A 221 -9.34 -16.87 5.02
CA PRO A 221 -10.79 -16.91 5.01
C PRO A 221 -11.42 -16.13 3.82
N GLY A 222 -12.37 -16.76 3.14
CA GLY A 222 -13.09 -16.23 1.98
C GLY A 222 -12.31 -16.15 0.67
N ARG A 223 -11.06 -16.63 0.63
CA ARG A 223 -10.27 -16.69 -0.61
C ARG A 223 -10.39 -18.07 -1.24
N ASP A 224 -10.19 -18.16 -2.55
CA ASP A 224 -10.07 -19.44 -3.23
C ASP A 224 -8.93 -20.25 -2.60
N GLY A 225 -9.09 -21.57 -2.58
CA GLY A 225 -8.21 -22.46 -1.85
C GLY A 225 -8.83 -23.04 -0.58
N ASN A 226 -7.98 -23.70 0.19
CA ASN A 226 -8.37 -24.45 1.37
C ASN A 226 -7.78 -23.81 2.63
N LEU A 227 -8.64 -23.30 3.51
CA LEU A 227 -8.30 -22.89 4.86
C LEU A 227 -8.31 -24.13 5.76
N VAL A 228 -7.16 -24.53 6.29
CA VAL A 228 -7.05 -25.77 7.08
C VAL A 228 -6.92 -25.40 8.55
N LEU A 229 -7.83 -25.94 9.37
CA LEU A 229 -7.93 -25.70 10.79
C LEU A 229 -7.90 -27.02 11.57
N SER A 230 -7.12 -27.06 12.63
CA SER A 230 -6.85 -28.27 13.40
C SER A 230 -7.04 -28.03 14.88
N ALA A 231 -7.62 -28.99 15.60
CA ALA A 231 -7.69 -28.96 17.07
C ALA A 231 -7.84 -30.37 17.64
N HIS A 232 -7.48 -30.55 18.91
CA HIS A 232 -7.61 -31.83 19.60
C HIS A 232 -9.06 -32.19 19.94
N ASN A 233 -9.35 -33.48 20.00
CA ASN A 233 -10.65 -34.06 20.33
C ASN A 233 -10.75 -34.51 21.81
N ASP A 234 -9.63 -34.74 22.50
CA ASP A 234 -9.56 -35.40 23.81
C ASP A 234 -8.57 -34.74 24.81
N VAL A 235 -7.86 -33.69 24.37
CA VAL A 235 -6.97 -32.88 25.21
C VAL A 235 -7.15 -31.39 24.94
N TYR A 236 -6.61 -30.54 25.83
CA TYR A 236 -6.52 -29.08 25.67
C TYR A 236 -7.84 -28.39 25.29
N GLY A 237 -8.92 -28.76 25.98
CA GLY A 237 -10.25 -28.18 25.79
C GLY A 237 -11.12 -28.92 24.79
N GLU A 238 -10.59 -29.93 24.10
CA GLU A 238 -11.36 -30.86 23.27
C GLU A 238 -12.23 -30.15 22.20
N LEU A 239 -11.71 -29.05 21.63
CA LEU A 239 -12.48 -28.12 20.81
C LEU A 239 -13.16 -28.80 19.61
N PHE A 240 -12.55 -29.85 19.05
CA PHE A 240 -13.07 -30.62 17.91
C PHE A 240 -13.55 -32.02 18.29
N ARG A 241 -13.89 -32.26 19.57
CA ARG A 241 -14.37 -33.56 20.07
C ARG A 241 -15.51 -34.17 19.28
N TYR A 242 -16.42 -33.32 18.80
CA TYR A 242 -17.70 -33.74 18.23
C TYR A 242 -17.83 -33.45 16.73
N LEU A 243 -16.72 -33.34 16.00
CA LEU A 243 -16.78 -33.17 14.53
C LEU A 243 -17.56 -34.28 13.82
N ASP A 244 -17.66 -35.47 14.42
CA ASP A 244 -18.44 -36.61 13.94
C ASP A 244 -19.95 -36.39 13.97
N ARG A 245 -20.42 -35.35 14.68
CA ARG A 245 -21.83 -34.98 14.76
C ARG A 245 -22.25 -33.96 13.69
N LEU A 246 -21.30 -33.35 12.99
CA LEU A 246 -21.60 -32.40 11.93
C LEU A 246 -22.22 -33.13 10.73
N VAL A 247 -23.28 -32.53 10.20
CA VAL A 247 -23.99 -33.02 9.01
C VAL A 247 -23.95 -31.97 7.90
N PRO A 248 -24.12 -32.38 6.62
CA PRO A 248 -24.21 -31.43 5.53
C PRO A 248 -25.31 -30.38 5.78
N GLY A 249 -24.96 -29.10 5.61
CA GLY A 249 -25.84 -27.97 5.94
C GLY A 249 -25.49 -27.23 7.23
N ASP A 250 -24.72 -27.85 8.14
CA ASP A 250 -24.26 -27.17 9.36
C ASP A 250 -23.29 -26.02 9.05
N GLN A 251 -23.26 -25.00 9.91
CA GLN A 251 -22.44 -23.80 9.71
C GLN A 251 -21.11 -23.88 10.45
N VAL A 252 -20.06 -23.43 9.77
CA VAL A 252 -18.73 -23.12 10.33
C VAL A 252 -18.45 -21.65 10.04
N ILE A 253 -18.39 -20.82 11.08
CA ILE A 253 -18.22 -19.38 10.95
C ILE A 253 -16.80 -19.02 11.36
N VAL A 254 -16.06 -18.39 10.45
CA VAL A 254 -14.67 -17.96 10.67
C VAL A 254 -14.62 -16.44 10.69
N TYR A 255 -14.03 -15.89 11.75
CA TYR A 255 -13.87 -14.46 11.94
C TYR A 255 -12.43 -14.04 11.66
N THR A 256 -12.27 -12.92 10.97
CA THR A 256 -11.03 -12.14 10.89
C THR A 256 -11.19 -10.86 11.72
N GLN A 257 -10.17 -10.01 11.74
CA GLN A 257 -10.29 -8.70 12.41
C GLN A 257 -11.31 -7.77 11.73
N GLN A 258 -11.65 -8.04 10.47
CA GLN A 258 -12.45 -7.14 9.64
C GLN A 258 -13.82 -7.70 9.27
N ARG A 259 -13.92 -9.02 9.10
CA ARG A 259 -15.08 -9.69 8.46
C ARG A 259 -15.35 -11.05 9.11
N GLN A 260 -16.54 -11.59 8.87
CA GLN A 260 -16.86 -12.99 9.14
C GLN A 260 -17.20 -13.70 7.83
N PHE A 261 -16.88 -14.98 7.77
CA PHE A 261 -17.13 -15.86 6.63
C PHE A 261 -17.89 -17.08 7.12
N THR A 262 -19.04 -17.37 6.51
CA THR A 262 -19.85 -18.53 6.86
C THR A 262 -19.61 -19.61 5.83
N TYR A 263 -19.18 -20.78 6.27
CA TYR A 263 -19.02 -21.97 5.47
C TYR A 263 -20.09 -22.99 5.84
N ILE A 264 -20.59 -23.72 4.85
CA ILE A 264 -21.59 -24.78 5.00
C ILE A 264 -20.91 -26.12 4.85
N VAL A 265 -21.07 -26.99 5.86
CA VAL A 265 -20.56 -28.37 5.83
C VAL A 265 -21.10 -29.09 4.61
N ASP A 266 -20.20 -29.73 3.87
CA ASP A 266 -20.47 -30.50 2.66
C ASP A 266 -20.41 -32.00 2.95
N ARG A 267 -19.32 -32.44 3.59
CA ARG A 267 -19.08 -33.86 3.91
C ARG A 267 -18.05 -34.04 5.01
N THR A 268 -18.07 -35.23 5.60
CA THR A 268 -17.11 -35.69 6.61
C THR A 268 -16.51 -37.02 6.16
N VAL A 269 -15.20 -37.19 6.35
CA VAL A 269 -14.48 -38.44 6.03
C VAL A 269 -13.56 -38.83 7.18
N LEU A 270 -13.34 -40.14 7.32
CA LEU A 270 -12.28 -40.69 8.17
C LEU A 270 -11.12 -41.10 7.27
N VAL A 271 -9.91 -40.69 7.64
CA VAL A 271 -8.70 -40.94 6.85
C VAL A 271 -7.55 -41.36 7.75
N GLU A 272 -6.56 -42.00 7.15
CA GLU A 272 -5.30 -42.31 7.81
C GLU A 272 -4.53 -41.02 8.16
N PRO A 273 -3.69 -41.03 9.22
CA PRO A 273 -2.89 -39.86 9.58
C PRO A 273 -1.99 -39.35 8.45
N THR A 274 -1.62 -40.18 7.48
CA THR A 274 -0.76 -39.81 6.33
C THR A 274 -1.52 -39.24 5.14
N ALA A 275 -2.85 -39.16 5.18
CA ALA A 275 -3.70 -38.66 4.09
C ALA A 275 -3.68 -37.12 3.98
N VAL A 276 -2.48 -36.56 3.76
CA VAL A 276 -2.23 -35.11 3.73
C VAL A 276 -2.86 -34.39 2.54
N GLU A 277 -3.28 -35.13 1.51
CA GLU A 277 -3.93 -34.59 0.32
C GLU A 277 -5.24 -33.83 0.63
N VAL A 278 -5.89 -34.13 1.77
CA VAL A 278 -7.09 -33.42 2.24
C VAL A 278 -6.81 -31.93 2.53
N MET A 279 -5.56 -31.56 2.76
CA MET A 279 -5.11 -30.19 3.04
C MET A 279 -4.78 -29.42 1.75
N SER A 280 -4.82 -30.07 0.58
CA SER A 280 -4.52 -29.44 -0.70
C SER A 280 -5.47 -28.26 -0.98
N PRO A 281 -5.02 -27.22 -1.68
CA PRO A 281 -5.90 -26.15 -2.11
C PRO A 281 -6.99 -26.66 -3.04
N THR A 282 -8.12 -25.99 -2.96
CA THR A 282 -9.29 -26.24 -3.78
C THR A 282 -9.52 -25.05 -4.73
N ALA A 283 -10.27 -25.26 -5.80
CA ALA A 283 -10.57 -24.20 -6.77
C ALA A 283 -11.55 -23.14 -6.23
N SER A 284 -12.26 -23.44 -5.15
CA SER A 284 -13.29 -22.60 -4.55
C SER A 284 -13.07 -22.48 -3.04
N PRO A 285 -13.47 -21.37 -2.38
CA PRO A 285 -13.18 -21.16 -0.96
C PRO A 285 -13.73 -22.28 -0.08
N THR A 286 -12.83 -23.03 0.54
CA THR A 286 -13.13 -24.20 1.37
C THR A 286 -12.48 -24.04 2.74
N VAL A 287 -13.14 -24.51 3.78
CA VAL A 287 -12.52 -24.74 5.09
C VAL A 287 -12.50 -26.24 5.38
N THR A 288 -11.35 -26.74 5.82
CA THR A 288 -11.14 -28.13 6.21
C THR A 288 -10.83 -28.17 7.70
N LEU A 289 -11.67 -28.86 8.48
CA LEU A 289 -11.46 -29.07 9.92
C LEU A 289 -10.87 -30.46 10.16
N ILE A 290 -9.80 -30.55 10.94
CA ILE A 290 -9.06 -31.81 11.18
C ILE A 290 -8.91 -32.06 12.67
N SER A 291 -9.21 -33.28 13.11
CA SER A 291 -8.95 -33.74 14.48
C SER A 291 -8.58 -35.23 14.51
N CYS A 292 -8.02 -35.68 15.63
CA CYS A 292 -7.85 -37.10 15.90
C CYS A 292 -9.19 -37.82 16.02
N TYR A 293 -9.20 -39.10 15.69
CA TYR A 293 -10.34 -39.97 15.84
C TYR A 293 -9.88 -41.43 15.95
N PRO A 294 -10.63 -42.33 16.59
CA PRO A 294 -11.72 -42.07 17.54
C PRO A 294 -11.23 -41.45 18.86
N TYR A 295 -12.17 -40.93 19.66
CA TYR A 295 -11.89 -40.34 20.98
C TYR A 295 -11.09 -41.29 21.87
N LEU A 296 -9.97 -40.81 22.44
CA LEU A 296 -9.03 -41.56 23.27
C LEU A 296 -8.31 -42.74 22.58
N ILE A 297 -8.38 -42.83 21.25
CA ILE A 297 -7.66 -43.85 20.46
C ILE A 297 -6.67 -43.16 19.51
N ASN A 298 -7.15 -42.15 18.78
CA ASN A 298 -6.35 -41.25 17.92
C ASN A 298 -5.50 -41.94 16.84
N ASP A 299 -5.92 -43.11 16.34
CA ASP A 299 -5.24 -43.85 15.28
C ASP A 299 -5.62 -43.39 13.86
N GLN A 300 -6.69 -42.60 13.73
CA GLN A 300 -7.17 -42.01 12.48
C GLN A 300 -7.35 -40.49 12.61
N ARG A 301 -7.79 -39.86 11.52
CA ARG A 301 -8.26 -38.48 11.49
C ARG A 301 -9.69 -38.38 11.02
N ILE A 302 -10.45 -37.53 11.68
CA ILE A 302 -11.72 -37.04 11.16
C ILE A 302 -11.48 -35.72 10.43
N VAL A 303 -12.03 -35.63 9.22
CA VAL A 303 -11.87 -34.46 8.35
C VAL A 303 -13.24 -34.00 7.89
N VAL A 304 -13.58 -32.75 8.17
CA VAL A 304 -14.83 -32.10 7.75
C VAL A 304 -14.52 -31.05 6.72
N PHE A 305 -15.18 -31.12 5.57
CA PHE A 305 -15.08 -30.11 4.51
C PHE A 305 -16.33 -29.22 4.52
N ALA A 306 -16.13 -27.92 4.49
CA ALA A 306 -17.21 -26.94 4.35
C ALA A 306 -16.87 -25.90 3.28
N ARG A 307 -17.87 -25.49 2.49
CA ARG A 307 -17.72 -24.54 1.38
C ARG A 307 -18.28 -23.18 1.76
N LEU A 308 -17.65 -22.10 1.30
CA LEU A 308 -18.14 -20.75 1.59
C LEU A 308 -19.59 -20.60 1.09
N GLN A 309 -20.44 -20.02 1.94
CA GLN A 309 -21.80 -19.67 1.57
C GLN A 309 -21.77 -18.43 0.68
N ASP A 310 -22.38 -18.53 -0.51
CA ASP A 310 -22.55 -17.43 -1.47
C ASP A 310 -23.31 -16.23 -0.89
#